data_AF-A0A7C5WSJ0-F1
#
_entry.id   AF-A0A7C5WSJ0-F1
#
_cell.length_a   1.000
_cell.length_b   1.000
_cell.length_c   1.000
_cell.angle_alpha   90.00
_cell.angle_beta   90.00
_cell.angle_gamma   90.00
#
_symmetry.space_group_name_H-M   'P 1'
#
loop_
_entity.id
_entity.type
_entity.pdbx_description
1 polymer ?
#
loop_
_entity_poly.entity_id
_entity_poly.type
_entity_poly.pdbx_seq_one_letter_code
_entity_poly.pdbx_strand_id
1 'polypeptide(L)'
;LRSVGEHPEAADTMGINVFRTRYTAVILSGVLAGLAGAFLSIGVLNQFVRNMSAGQGFIALAALIFGKWHPIGVLGATLLFGFAKALAIQLGGGDIMPPTVIEAFPFIITMLVLAGFVGTSRPPKAIGKPYEK
;
A
#
# COMPACT_ATOMS: atom_id res chain seq x y z
N LEU A 1 4.26 -17.27 -2.64
CA LEU A 1 3.52 -16.09 -3.16
C LEU A 1 4.22 -15.45 -4.36
N ARG A 2 5.46 -14.97 -4.24
CA ARG A 2 6.19 -14.36 -5.36
C ARG A 2 6.45 -15.32 -6.53
N SER A 3 6.81 -16.57 -6.25
CA SER A 3 6.94 -17.64 -7.26
C SER A 3 5.66 -17.84 -8.08
N VAL A 4 4.52 -17.92 -7.39
CA VAL A 4 3.18 -18.06 -7.98
C VAL A 4 2.76 -16.84 -8.82
N GLY A 5 3.30 -15.66 -8.53
CA GLY A 5 3.05 -14.42 -9.28
C GLY A 5 3.99 -14.20 -10.48
N GLU A 6 5.19 -14.77 -10.46
CA GLU A 6 6.17 -14.67 -11.56
C GLU A 6 6.03 -15.82 -12.56
N HIS A 7 6.01 -17.07 -12.08
CA HIS A 7 5.93 -18.29 -12.90
C HIS A 7 5.01 -19.32 -12.21
N PRO A 8 3.67 -19.23 -12.40
CA PRO A 8 2.71 -20.12 -11.74
C PRO A 8 2.87 -21.59 -12.16
N GLU A 9 3.15 -21.86 -13.43
CA GLU A 9 3.40 -23.21 -13.97
C GLU A 9 4.58 -23.87 -13.25
N ALA A 10 5.70 -23.15 -13.11
CA ALA A 10 6.88 -23.65 -12.40
C ALA A 10 6.57 -23.93 -10.92
N ALA A 11 5.73 -23.13 -10.27
CA ALA A 11 5.32 -23.38 -8.89
C ALA A 11 4.47 -24.67 -8.76
N ASP A 12 3.58 -24.94 -9.72
CA ASP A 12 2.72 -26.13 -9.72
C ASP A 12 3.54 -27.41 -9.99
N THR A 13 4.54 -27.35 -10.88
CA THR A 13 5.46 -28.49 -11.13
C THR A 13 6.27 -28.88 -9.88
N MET A 14 6.50 -27.95 -8.96
CA MET A 14 7.18 -28.18 -7.68
C MET A 14 6.20 -28.58 -6.55
N GLY A 15 4.94 -28.86 -6.87
CA GLY A 15 3.92 -29.31 -5.92
C GLY A 15 3.20 -28.20 -5.15
N ILE A 16 3.42 -26.93 -5.48
CA ILE A 16 2.73 -25.80 -4.83
C ILE A 16 1.36 -25.60 -5.49
N ASN A 17 0.28 -25.76 -4.71
CA ASN A 17 -1.05 -25.46 -5.21
C ASN A 17 -1.24 -23.95 -5.43
N VAL A 18 -1.12 -23.53 -6.69
CA VAL A 18 -1.25 -22.13 -7.14
C VAL A 18 -2.60 -21.53 -6.77
N PHE A 19 -3.70 -22.27 -6.98
CA PHE A 19 -5.05 -21.80 -6.66
C PHE A 19 -5.20 -21.49 -5.17
N ARG A 20 -4.87 -22.45 -4.29
CA ARG A 20 -4.96 -22.25 -2.83
C ARG A 20 -4.08 -21.08 -2.38
N THR A 21 -2.89 -20.94 -2.94
CA THR A 21 -1.96 -19.85 -2.61
C THR A 21 -2.50 -18.48 -3.04
N ARG A 22 -3.13 -18.37 -4.21
CA ARG A 22 -3.74 -17.10 -4.67
C ARG A 22 -4.98 -16.74 -3.85
N TYR A 23 -5.87 -17.70 -3.57
CA TYR A 23 -7.07 -17.46 -2.78
C TYR A 23 -6.75 -17.04 -1.34
N THR A 24 -5.82 -17.73 -0.68
CA THR A 24 -5.37 -17.36 0.67
C THR A 24 -4.78 -15.95 0.72
N ALA A 25 -4.02 -15.56 -0.31
CA ALA A 25 -3.48 -14.20 -0.41
C ALA A 25 -4.58 -13.14 -0.53
N VAL A 26 -5.59 -13.37 -1.37
CA VAL A 26 -6.70 -12.43 -1.58
C VAL A 26 -7.52 -12.29 -0.30
N ILE A 27 -7.87 -13.42 0.34
CA ILE A 27 -8.61 -13.41 1.61
C ILE A 27 -7.84 -12.63 2.67
N LEU A 28 -6.54 -12.91 2.84
CA LEU A 28 -5.71 -12.21 3.80
C LEU A 28 -5.64 -10.70 3.51
N SER A 29 -5.52 -10.30 2.24
CA SER A 29 -5.53 -8.89 1.86
C SER A 29 -6.86 -8.20 2.18
N GLY A 30 -7.98 -8.90 2.00
CA GLY A 30 -9.31 -8.41 2.37
C GLY A 30 -9.47 -8.22 3.87
N VAL A 31 -8.98 -9.17 4.68
CA VAL A 31 -8.98 -9.05 6.15
C VAL A 31 -8.16 -7.85 6.60
N LEU A 32 -6.95 -7.65 6.05
CA LEU A 32 -6.10 -6.51 6.37
C LEU A 32 -6.73 -5.17 5.94
N ALA A 33 -7.34 -5.12 4.76
CA ALA A 33 -8.07 -3.94 4.29
C ALA A 33 -9.29 -3.63 5.18
N GLY A 34 -10.01 -4.66 5.63
CA GLY A 34 -11.11 -4.52 6.58
C GLY A 34 -10.65 -3.95 7.93
N LEU A 35 -9.54 -4.45 8.48
CA LEU A 35 -8.94 -3.92 9.70
C LEU A 35 -8.51 -2.45 9.55
N ALA A 36 -7.94 -2.09 8.40
CA ALA A 36 -7.60 -0.70 8.11
C ALA A 36 -8.85 0.20 8.07
N GLY A 37 -9.95 -0.26 7.47
CA GLY A 37 -11.23 0.45 7.47
C GLY A 37 -11.83 0.61 8.86
N ALA A 38 -11.79 -0.45 9.68
CA ALA A 38 -12.24 -0.41 11.07
C ALA A 38 -11.41 0.58 11.91
N PHE A 39 -10.09 0.62 11.70
CA PHE A 39 -9.21 1.60 12.35
C PHE A 39 -9.58 3.04 11.98
N LEU A 40 -9.93 3.30 10.71
CA LEU A 40 -10.38 4.64 10.30
C LEU A 40 -11.68 5.05 11.01
N SER A 41 -12.65 4.13 11.14
CA SER A 41 -13.93 4.43 11.77
C SER A 41 -13.86 4.59 13.29
N ILE A 42 -13.12 3.72 13.97
CA ILE A 42 -13.08 3.69 15.44
C ILE A 42 -11.93 4.56 15.97
N GLY A 43 -10.75 4.45 15.36
CA GLY A 43 -9.50 4.99 15.89
C GLY A 43 -9.28 6.48 15.64
N VAL A 44 -9.88 7.07 14.59
CA VAL A 44 -9.60 8.46 14.22
C VAL A 44 -10.65 9.43 14.76
N LEU A 45 -11.95 9.15 14.56
CA LEU A 45 -13.03 10.06 14.95
C LEU A 45 -14.18 9.37 15.70
N ASN A 46 -14.06 8.06 15.97
CA ASN A 46 -15.15 7.21 16.50
C ASN A 46 -16.51 7.47 15.80
N GLN A 47 -16.44 7.85 14.52
CA GLN A 47 -17.56 8.31 13.72
C GLN A 47 -17.29 7.95 12.26
N PHE A 48 -18.30 7.39 11.60
CA PHE A 48 -18.26 7.15 10.17
C PHE A 48 -18.63 8.43 9.41
N VAL A 49 -17.65 9.03 8.74
CA VAL A 49 -17.84 10.25 7.94
C VAL A 49 -17.69 9.90 6.45
N ARG A 50 -18.45 10.59 5.58
CA ARG A 50 -18.26 10.47 4.13
C ARG A 50 -16.84 10.85 3.76
N ASN A 51 -16.23 10.10 2.83
CA ASN A 51 -14.86 10.29 2.37
C ASN A 51 -13.77 10.13 3.46
N MET A 52 -14.03 9.35 4.51
CA MET A 52 -13.06 9.08 5.58
C MET A 52 -11.75 8.44 5.09
N SER A 53 -11.77 7.69 3.99
CA SER A 53 -10.55 7.15 3.38
C SER A 53 -9.71 8.20 2.67
N ALA A 54 -10.25 9.38 2.34
CA ALA A 54 -9.55 10.54 1.79
C ALA A 54 -8.49 10.22 0.70
N GLY A 55 -8.76 9.24 -0.17
CA GLY A 55 -7.82 8.83 -1.23
C GLY A 55 -6.63 7.97 -0.77
N GLN A 56 -6.58 7.52 0.48
CA GLN A 56 -5.49 6.69 1.03
C GLN A 56 -5.26 5.38 0.27
N GLY A 57 -6.28 4.86 -0.43
CA GLY A 57 -6.11 3.69 -1.31
C GLY A 57 -5.17 3.95 -2.49
N PHE A 58 -5.21 5.15 -3.09
CA PHE A 58 -4.29 5.53 -4.17
C PHE A 58 -2.85 5.67 -3.67
N ILE A 59 -2.69 6.12 -2.42
CA ILE A 59 -1.39 6.22 -1.77
C ILE A 59 -0.81 4.83 -1.53
N ALA A 60 -1.64 3.87 -1.08
CA ALA A 60 -1.21 2.49 -0.91
C ALA A 60 -0.73 1.87 -2.23
N LEU A 61 -1.41 2.17 -3.35
CA LEU A 61 -0.96 1.78 -4.69
C LEU A 61 0.37 2.45 -5.08
N ALA A 62 0.53 3.75 -4.81
CA ALA A 62 1.80 4.44 -5.05
C ALA A 62 2.95 3.80 -4.25
N ALA A 63 2.74 3.53 -2.96
CA ALA A 63 3.72 2.85 -2.11
C ALA A 63 4.04 1.43 -2.60
N LEU A 64 3.07 0.71 -3.16
CA LEU A 64 3.29 -0.60 -3.80
C LEU A 64 4.23 -0.50 -5.02
N ILE A 65 3.96 0.49 -5.88
CA ILE A 65 4.75 0.72 -7.10
C ILE A 65 6.18 1.11 -6.75
N PHE A 66 6.34 2.06 -5.81
CA PHE A 66 7.64 2.51 -5.33
C PHE A 66 8.40 1.44 -4.51
N GLY A 67 7.67 0.59 -3.79
CA GLY A 67 8.22 -0.57 -3.10
C GLY A 67 8.65 -1.72 -4.02
N LYS A 68 8.57 -1.54 -5.35
CA LYS A 68 8.96 -2.50 -6.39
C LYS A 68 8.32 -3.88 -6.23
N TRP A 69 7.07 -3.94 -5.75
CA TRP A 69 6.39 -5.22 -5.47
C TRP A 69 7.15 -6.13 -4.48
N HIS A 70 8.11 -5.56 -3.74
CA HIS A 70 8.92 -6.27 -2.75
C HIS A 70 8.37 -5.98 -1.35
N PRO A 71 8.03 -6.98 -0.53
CA PRO A 71 7.36 -6.76 0.76
C PRO A 71 8.14 -5.80 1.66
N ILE A 72 9.47 -5.93 1.71
CA ILE A 72 10.33 -5.05 2.52
C ILE A 72 10.33 -3.60 1.99
N GLY A 73 10.35 -3.42 0.66
CA GLY A 73 10.32 -2.08 0.05
C GLY A 73 8.97 -1.39 0.26
N VAL A 74 7.87 -2.16 0.13
CA VAL A 74 6.51 -1.68 0.39
C VAL A 74 6.35 -1.30 1.87
N LEU A 75 6.84 -2.12 2.80
CA LEU A 75 6.83 -1.79 4.23
C LEU A 75 7.61 -0.51 4.55
N GLY A 76 8.79 -0.33 3.96
CA GLY A 76 9.55 0.91 4.12
C GLY A 76 8.82 2.14 3.59
N ALA A 77 8.22 2.02 2.40
CA ALA A 77 7.46 3.10 1.78
C ALA A 77 6.21 3.47 2.59
N THR A 78 5.44 2.50 3.08
CA THR A 78 4.24 2.76 3.90
C THR A 78 4.59 3.30 5.28
N LEU A 79 5.69 2.85 5.89
CA LEU A 79 6.17 3.38 7.17
C LEU A 79 6.60 4.84 7.04
N LEU A 80 7.35 5.18 5.99
CA LEU A 80 7.77 6.55 5.71
C LEU A 80 6.55 7.45 5.45
N PHE A 81 5.55 6.94 4.71
CA PHE A 81 4.30 7.66 4.49
C PHE A 81 3.53 7.91 5.80
N GLY A 82 3.41 6.88 6.66
CA GLY A 82 2.80 7.01 7.97
C GLY A 82 3.53 8.02 8.87
N PHE A 83 4.86 7.98 8.88
CA PHE A 83 5.70 8.92 9.61
C PHE A 83 5.52 10.37 9.11
N ALA A 84 5.56 10.59 7.80
CA ALA A 84 5.34 11.90 7.21
C ALA A 84 3.93 12.44 7.52
N LYS A 85 2.91 11.57 7.50
CA LYS A 85 1.54 11.92 7.91
C LYS A 85 1.47 12.34 9.37
N ALA A 86 2.08 11.58 10.28
CA ALA A 86 2.13 11.92 11.70
C ALA A 86 2.86 13.25 11.94
N LEU A 87 3.97 13.48 11.22
CA LEU A 87 4.73 14.72 11.28
C LEU A 87 3.89 15.93 10.81
N ALA A 88 3.14 15.80 9.71
CA ALA A 88 2.24 16.88 9.27
C ALA A 88 1.11 17.17 10.25
N ILE A 89 0.55 16.15 10.92
CA ILE A 89 -0.44 16.36 11.98
C ILE A 89 0.18 17.16 13.14
N GLN A 90 1.43 16.84 13.52
CA GLN A 90 2.15 17.53 14.58
C GLN A 90 2.48 18.99 14.21
N LEU A 91 2.88 19.24 12.95
CA LEU A 91 3.24 20.58 12.45
C LEU A 91 2.03 21.44 12.07
N GLY A 92 0.89 20.84 11.74
CA GLY A 92 -0.33 21.52 11.29
C GLY A 92 -1.11 22.29 12.36
N GLY A 93 -0.58 22.40 13.58
CA GLY A 93 -1.20 23.13 14.70
C GLY A 93 -0.84 24.61 14.82
N GLY A 94 -0.17 25.22 13.83
CA GLY A 94 0.22 26.64 13.84
C GLY A 94 -0.52 27.48 12.79
N ASP A 95 -0.97 28.67 13.19
CA ASP A 95 -1.72 29.71 12.42
C ASP A 95 -1.02 30.26 11.14
N ILE A 96 0.06 29.62 10.67
CA ILE A 96 1.02 30.23 9.74
C ILE A 96 0.77 29.82 8.27
N MET A 97 -0.05 28.79 7.99
CA MET A 97 -0.25 28.27 6.63
C MET A 97 -1.65 27.65 6.43
N PRO A 98 -2.28 27.76 5.23
CA PRO A 98 -3.53 27.06 4.94
C PRO A 98 -3.40 25.53 5.15
N PRO A 99 -4.38 24.87 5.78
CA PRO A 99 -4.34 23.43 6.08
C PRO A 99 -4.02 22.56 4.85
N THR A 100 -4.50 22.96 3.67
CA THR A 100 -4.29 22.28 2.39
C THR A 100 -2.82 22.18 1.98
N VAL A 101 -1.99 23.17 2.34
CA VAL A 101 -0.56 23.17 1.98
C VAL A 101 0.24 22.27 2.93
N ILE A 102 -0.12 22.26 4.21
CA ILE A 102 0.51 21.40 5.23
C ILE A 102 0.14 19.93 4.99
N GLU A 103 -1.11 19.65 4.63
CA GLU A 103 -1.55 18.30 4.27
C GLU A 103 -0.86 17.77 3.01
N ALA A 104 -0.47 18.63 2.06
CA ALA A 104 0.23 18.25 0.84
C ALA A 104 1.75 17.99 1.06
N PHE A 105 2.34 18.54 2.13
CA PHE A 105 3.78 18.47 2.39
C PHE A 105 4.33 17.04 2.56
N PRO A 106 3.65 16.12 3.30
CA PRO A 106 4.02 14.71 3.37
C PRO A 106 4.08 14.03 2.01
N PHE A 107 3.16 14.38 1.12
CA PHE A 107 3.06 13.76 -0.20
C PHE A 107 4.24 14.14 -1.09
N ILE A 108 4.61 15.43 -1.10
CA ILE A 108 5.73 15.91 -1.91
C ILE A 108 7.05 15.29 -1.41
N ILE A 109 7.26 15.26 -0.08
CA ILE A 109 8.48 14.68 0.51
C ILE A 109 8.55 13.18 0.27
N THR A 110 7.48 12.44 0.55
CA THR A 110 7.45 10.98 0.32
C THR A 110 7.64 10.65 -1.16
N MET A 111 7.03 11.42 -2.06
CA MET A 111 7.18 11.25 -3.50
C MET A 111 8.60 11.53 -3.96
N LEU A 112 9.26 12.56 -3.44
CA LEU A 112 10.67 12.87 -3.78
C LEU A 112 11.63 11.80 -3.25
N VAL A 113 11.45 11.33 -2.02
CA VAL A 113 12.29 10.28 -1.44
C VAL A 113 12.12 8.96 -2.20
N LEU A 114 10.89 8.58 -2.50
CA LEU A 114 10.61 7.36 -3.25
C LEU A 114 11.06 7.50 -4.72
N ALA A 115 10.83 8.62 -5.38
CA ALA A 115 11.28 8.83 -6.76
C ALA A 115 12.82 8.87 -6.89
N GLY A 116 13.52 9.45 -5.91
CA GLY A 116 14.97 9.59 -5.93
C GLY A 116 15.74 8.28 -5.66
N PHE A 117 15.19 7.37 -4.86
CA PHE A 117 15.87 6.12 -4.47
C PHE A 117 15.40 4.87 -5.24
N VAL A 118 14.34 4.96 -6.02
CA VAL A 118 13.69 3.78 -6.63
C VAL A 118 14.00 3.69 -8.12
N GLY A 119 14.96 2.82 -8.49
CA GLY A 119 15.13 2.37 -9.89
C GLY A 119 13.92 1.57 -10.44
N THR A 120 13.96 1.14 -11.71
CA THR A 120 12.86 0.45 -12.44
C THR A 120 12.00 -0.50 -11.59
N SER A 121 10.68 -0.27 -11.58
CA SER A 121 9.66 -1.18 -11.06
C SER A 121 9.20 -2.14 -12.16
N ARG A 122 9.21 -3.45 -11.88
CA ARG A 122 8.70 -4.48 -12.80
C ARG A 122 7.51 -5.17 -12.14
N PRO A 123 6.29 -5.06 -12.71
CA PRO A 123 5.14 -5.77 -12.16
C PRO A 123 5.27 -7.29 -12.37
N PRO A 124 4.64 -8.12 -11.51
CA PRO A 124 4.64 -9.57 -11.66
C PRO A 124 4.02 -9.99 -13.00
N LYS A 125 4.68 -10.91 -13.72
CA LYS A 125 4.26 -11.31 -15.07
C LYS A 125 2.89 -11.98 -15.16
N ALA A 126 2.46 -12.65 -14.09
CA ALA A 126 1.17 -13.35 -14.03
C ALA A 126 0.08 -12.54 -13.31
N ILE A 127 0.28 -11.24 -13.10
CA ILE A 127 -0.76 -10.38 -12.51
C ILE A 127 -1.99 -10.32 -13.43
N GLY A 128 -3.18 -10.48 -12.84
CA GLY A 128 -4.45 -10.40 -13.59
C GLY A 128 -4.72 -11.54 -14.58
N LYS A 129 -3.81 -12.49 -14.76
CA LYS A 129 -4.00 -13.64 -15.65
C LYS A 129 -4.62 -14.82 -14.89
N PRO A 130 -5.80 -15.32 -15.31
CA PRO A 130 -6.34 -16.59 -14.80
C PRO A 130 -5.29 -17.68 -14.92
N TYR A 131 -5.17 -18.51 -13.90
CA TYR A 131 -4.30 -19.70 -13.98
C TYR A 131 -5.14 -20.85 -14.53
N GLU A 132 -4.70 -21.41 -15.65
CA GLU A 132 -5.22 -22.65 -16.21
C GLU A 132 -4.20 -23.75 -15.89
N LYS A 133 -4.70 -24.92 -15.43
CA LYS A 133 -3.88 -26.07 -15.06
C LYS A 133 -3.64 -26.97 -16.26
#